data_AF-A0A958BK78-F1
#
_entry.id   AF-A0A958BK78-F1
#
_cell.length_a   1.000
_cell.length_b   1.000
_cell.length_c   1.000
_cell.angle_alpha   90.00
_cell.angle_beta   90.00
_cell.angle_gamma   90.00
#
_symmetry.space_group_name_H-M   'P 1'
#
loop_
_entity.id
_entity.type
_entity.pdbx_description
1 polymer ?
#
loop_
_entity_poly.entity_id
_entity_poly.type
_entity_poly.pdbx_seq_one_letter_code
_entity_poly.pdbx_strand_id
1 'polypeptide(L)'
;EDLDYAGKRVVIIGSGATAVTLLPAMADKTAHITMLQRSPTYMMSVPAKDPMASRLKGLLPEMTVYRMMRARNIAMQRWSFDASRRFPKQARNLIMKFARKQLGPDFDMRHFTPDYNPWDQRLCAMPNGDFYKTLRSGKGEIVTDHIEKFTKKGILLKSGKELEADIIITATGLDVQMMGGAKLTIDGVERQASDTMMYKATLLEGVPNAGIVIGYTNASWTLRADLAAEYVCRLLNHMDKKGYAVATPVDTEGSQSDETVMGTLTSGYVMRAAAKMPKQGSHGPWKVSHNYFRDIPLLRKSAMEDGYLQFERPRPKVAPAKKPARAAKAASTEAAALAN
;
A
#
# COMPACT_ATOMS: atom_id res chain seq x y z
N GLU A 1 17.94 17.71 -0.82
CA GLU A 1 17.01 18.65 -1.48
C GLU A 1 17.74 19.50 -2.52
N ASP A 2 19.08 19.54 -2.50
CA ASP A 2 19.91 20.39 -3.39
C ASP A 2 20.67 19.60 -4.48
N LEU A 3 20.11 18.49 -4.97
CA LEU A 3 20.79 17.72 -6.03
C LEU A 3 20.71 18.46 -7.36
N ASP A 4 21.83 19.01 -7.84
CA ASP A 4 21.94 19.54 -9.19
C ASP A 4 22.22 18.43 -10.22
N TYR A 5 21.22 18.15 -11.04
CA TYR A 5 21.27 17.17 -12.13
C TYR A 5 21.30 17.81 -13.52
N ALA A 6 21.42 19.15 -13.61
CA ALA A 6 21.46 19.86 -14.87
C ALA A 6 22.68 19.43 -15.69
N GLY A 7 22.48 19.07 -16.96
CA GLY A 7 23.54 18.63 -17.86
C GLY A 7 24.23 17.32 -17.43
N LYS A 8 23.69 16.59 -16.44
CA LYS A 8 24.24 15.30 -16.00
C LYS A 8 23.60 14.13 -16.74
N ARG A 9 24.33 13.03 -16.84
CA ARG A 9 23.82 11.72 -17.28
C ARG A 9 23.26 10.99 -16.07
N VAL A 10 22.00 10.62 -16.15
CA VAL A 10 21.26 10.03 -15.03
C VAL A 10 20.77 8.65 -15.41
N VAL A 11 21.04 7.65 -14.57
CA VAL A 11 20.44 6.32 -14.71
C VAL A 11 19.49 6.05 -13.55
N ILE A 12 18.21 5.80 -13.85
CA ILE A 12 17.20 5.38 -12.87
C ILE A 12 17.09 3.86 -12.92
N ILE A 13 17.39 3.18 -11.81
CA ILE A 13 17.22 1.73 -11.68
C ILE A 13 15.82 1.43 -11.15
N GLY A 14 14.98 0.83 -11.99
CA GLY A 14 13.63 0.39 -11.63
C GLY A 14 12.60 0.60 -12.75
N SER A 15 11.46 -0.07 -12.62
CA SER A 15 10.31 0.05 -13.54
C SER A 15 8.98 0.32 -12.82
N GLY A 16 9.04 0.63 -11.53
CA GLY A 16 7.88 0.97 -10.71
C GLY A 16 7.44 2.43 -10.88
N ALA A 17 6.37 2.81 -10.17
CA ALA A 17 5.78 4.15 -10.26
C ALA A 17 6.80 5.29 -10.02
N THR A 18 7.75 5.12 -9.09
CA THR A 18 8.81 6.10 -8.84
C THR A 18 9.65 6.35 -10.09
N ALA A 19 10.12 5.29 -10.79
CA ALA A 19 10.92 5.45 -12.00
C ALA A 19 10.13 6.10 -13.15
N VAL A 20 8.89 5.66 -13.33
CA VAL A 20 7.95 6.20 -14.33
C VAL A 20 7.64 7.68 -14.09
N THR A 21 7.69 8.14 -12.84
CA THR A 21 7.46 9.56 -12.49
C THR A 21 8.73 10.39 -12.65
N LEU A 22 9.89 9.85 -12.24
CA LEU A 22 11.16 10.58 -12.28
C LEU A 22 11.63 10.85 -13.72
N LEU A 23 11.54 9.86 -14.61
CA LEU A 23 12.03 10.00 -15.99
C LEU A 23 11.47 11.25 -16.71
N PRO A 24 10.14 11.44 -16.84
CA PRO A 24 9.59 12.61 -17.50
C PRO A 24 9.85 13.91 -16.71
N ALA A 25 9.88 13.85 -15.38
CA ALA A 25 10.08 15.03 -14.54
C ALA A 25 11.52 15.59 -14.60
N MET A 26 12.51 14.73 -14.89
CA MET A 26 13.93 15.10 -14.90
C MET A 26 14.49 15.32 -16.31
N ALA A 27 13.90 14.70 -17.34
CA ALA A 27 14.46 14.61 -18.68
C ALA A 27 14.84 15.96 -19.32
N ASP A 28 14.09 17.02 -19.05
CA ASP A 28 14.32 18.34 -19.68
C ASP A 28 15.59 19.05 -19.20
N LYS A 29 16.14 18.67 -18.03
CA LYS A 29 17.35 19.31 -17.47
C LYS A 29 18.60 18.43 -17.56
N THR A 30 18.43 17.11 -17.64
CA THR A 30 19.57 16.18 -17.77
C THR A 30 20.22 16.28 -19.15
N ALA A 31 21.52 15.98 -19.25
CA ALA A 31 22.14 15.77 -20.57
C ALA A 31 21.58 14.51 -21.25
N HIS A 32 21.35 13.46 -20.46
CA HIS A 32 20.66 12.26 -20.88
C HIS A 32 20.10 11.54 -19.66
N ILE A 33 18.89 10.97 -19.76
CA ILE A 33 18.32 10.12 -18.72
C ILE A 33 17.92 8.75 -19.26
N THR A 34 18.32 7.69 -18.57
CA THR A 34 18.01 6.31 -18.94
C THR A 34 17.31 5.61 -17.79
N MET A 35 16.14 5.02 -18.04
CA MET A 35 15.50 4.10 -17.11
C MET A 35 16.00 2.68 -17.39
N LEU A 36 16.81 2.14 -16.49
CA LEU A 36 17.26 0.76 -16.49
C LEU A 36 16.28 -0.11 -15.71
N GLN A 37 15.68 -1.08 -16.39
CA GLN A 37 14.74 -2.03 -15.79
C GLN A 37 15.18 -3.47 -15.99
N ARG A 38 14.94 -4.31 -14.98
CA ARG A 38 15.10 -5.77 -15.11
C ARG A 38 13.91 -6.42 -15.78
N SER A 39 12.72 -6.05 -15.30
CA SER A 39 11.44 -6.61 -15.76
C SER A 39 10.51 -5.45 -16.14
N PRO A 40 9.92 -5.45 -17.35
CA PRO A 40 8.95 -4.44 -17.74
C PRO A 40 7.73 -4.41 -16.82
N THR A 41 7.04 -3.27 -16.80
CA THR A 41 5.77 -3.10 -16.10
C THR A 41 4.70 -2.58 -17.06
N TYR A 42 3.45 -3.01 -16.86
CA TYR A 42 2.34 -2.43 -17.59
C TYR A 42 2.09 -0.99 -17.16
N MET A 43 1.97 -0.10 -18.15
CA MET A 43 1.71 1.31 -17.93
C MET A 43 0.49 1.75 -18.72
N MET A 44 -0.31 2.65 -18.13
CA MET A 44 -1.49 3.22 -18.77
C MET A 44 -1.49 4.74 -18.64
N SER A 45 -1.74 5.41 -19.76
CA SER A 45 -1.96 6.86 -19.77
C SER A 45 -3.34 7.19 -19.23
N VAL A 46 -3.39 8.09 -18.26
CA VAL A 46 -4.62 8.59 -17.64
C VAL A 46 -4.62 10.12 -17.73
N PRO A 47 -5.73 10.76 -18.15
CA PRO A 47 -5.82 12.22 -18.14
C PRO A 47 -5.64 12.77 -16.72
N ALA A 48 -4.79 13.80 -16.56
CA ALA A 48 -4.61 14.46 -15.27
C ALA A 48 -5.88 15.21 -14.80
N LYS A 49 -6.68 15.70 -15.76
CA LYS A 49 -7.99 16.30 -15.54
C LYS A 49 -9.02 15.49 -16.29
N ASP A 50 -10.11 15.11 -15.62
CA ASP A 50 -11.21 14.40 -16.27
C ASP A 50 -11.99 15.35 -17.21
N PRO A 51 -12.05 15.07 -18.53
CA PRO A 51 -12.72 15.95 -19.47
C PRO A 51 -14.23 16.07 -19.24
N MET A 52 -14.87 14.98 -18.77
CA MET A 52 -16.30 14.97 -18.46
C MET A 52 -16.58 15.78 -17.19
N ALA A 53 -15.74 15.64 -16.17
CA ALA A 53 -15.83 16.48 -14.97
C ALA A 53 -15.73 17.97 -15.33
N SER A 54 -14.79 18.31 -16.22
CA SER A 54 -14.56 19.70 -16.66
C SER A 54 -15.77 20.31 -17.38
N ARG A 55 -16.48 19.51 -18.19
CA ARG A 55 -17.72 19.94 -18.88
C ARG A 55 -18.89 20.12 -17.93
N LEU A 56 -19.00 19.26 -16.91
CA LEU A 56 -20.15 19.24 -16.01
C LEU A 56 -20.08 20.28 -14.88
N LYS A 57 -18.89 20.77 -14.54
CA LYS A 57 -18.72 21.82 -13.52
C LYS A 57 -19.46 23.12 -13.84
N GLY A 58 -19.79 23.38 -15.11
CA GLY A 58 -20.59 24.54 -15.52
C GLY A 58 -22.11 24.34 -15.43
N LEU A 59 -22.59 23.12 -15.17
CA LEU A 59 -24.02 22.77 -15.25
C LEU A 59 -24.62 22.25 -13.93
N LEU A 60 -23.79 21.70 -13.04
CA LEU A 60 -24.25 21.05 -11.81
C LEU A 60 -23.43 21.52 -10.60
N PRO A 61 -24.00 21.47 -9.38
CA PRO A 61 -23.26 21.75 -8.15
C PRO A 61 -22.00 20.88 -8.03
N GLU A 62 -20.92 21.46 -7.53
CA GLU A 62 -19.59 20.81 -7.49
C GLU A 62 -19.61 19.45 -6.79
N MET A 63 -20.32 19.34 -5.66
CA MET A 63 -20.41 18.07 -4.92
C MET A 63 -21.19 16.99 -5.68
N THR A 64 -22.16 17.37 -6.51
CA THR A 64 -22.88 16.43 -7.39
C THR A 64 -21.95 15.91 -8.47
N VAL A 65 -21.20 16.80 -9.13
CA VAL A 65 -20.19 16.43 -10.13
C VAL A 65 -19.13 15.51 -9.50
N TYR A 66 -18.60 15.87 -8.34
CA TYR A 66 -17.62 15.06 -7.62
C TYR A 66 -18.13 13.65 -7.31
N ARG A 67 -19.34 13.53 -6.71
CA ARG A 67 -19.93 12.23 -6.37
C ARG A 67 -20.14 11.37 -7.61
N MET A 68 -20.64 11.95 -8.70
CA MET A 68 -20.86 11.24 -9.96
C MET A 68 -19.55 10.78 -10.59
N MET A 69 -18.54 11.65 -10.66
CA MET A 69 -17.23 11.31 -11.22
C MET A 69 -16.48 10.29 -10.36
N ARG A 70 -16.55 10.40 -9.04
CA ARG A 70 -15.99 9.40 -8.11
C ARG A 70 -16.64 8.03 -8.33
N ALA A 71 -17.98 7.97 -8.40
CA ALA A 71 -18.69 6.71 -8.65
C ALA A 71 -18.32 6.10 -10.02
N ARG A 72 -18.32 6.91 -11.09
CA ARG A 72 -17.90 6.50 -12.43
C ARG A 72 -16.47 5.96 -12.42
N ASN A 73 -15.51 6.68 -11.83
CA ASN A 73 -14.10 6.30 -11.87
C ASN A 73 -13.84 5.00 -11.07
N ILE A 74 -14.48 4.84 -9.91
CA ILE A 74 -14.42 3.59 -9.14
C ILE A 74 -15.00 2.44 -9.96
N ALA A 75 -16.15 2.63 -10.60
CA ALA A 75 -16.79 1.61 -11.43
C ALA A 75 -15.95 1.26 -12.67
N MET A 76 -15.40 2.26 -13.37
CA MET A 76 -14.52 2.06 -14.53
C MET A 76 -13.23 1.33 -14.15
N GLN A 77 -12.60 1.69 -13.03
CA GLN A 77 -11.41 1.00 -12.54
C GLN A 77 -11.73 -0.44 -12.18
N ARG A 78 -12.86 -0.68 -11.50
CA ARG A 78 -13.32 -2.03 -11.16
C ARG A 78 -13.57 -2.87 -12.41
N TRP A 79 -14.29 -2.33 -13.38
CA TRP A 79 -14.54 -2.99 -14.65
C TRP A 79 -13.23 -3.32 -15.38
N SER A 80 -12.27 -2.38 -15.41
CA SER A 80 -10.96 -2.62 -16.01
C SER A 80 -10.19 -3.76 -15.33
N PHE A 81 -10.22 -3.82 -13.99
CA PHE A 81 -9.62 -4.89 -13.21
C PHE A 81 -10.29 -6.25 -13.51
N ASP A 82 -11.62 -6.32 -13.39
CA ASP A 82 -12.38 -7.56 -13.60
C ASP A 82 -12.23 -8.06 -15.04
N ALA A 83 -12.29 -7.17 -16.04
CA ALA A 83 -12.08 -7.51 -17.44
C ALA A 83 -10.65 -8.01 -17.71
N SER A 84 -9.64 -7.42 -17.06
CA SER A 84 -8.25 -7.85 -17.18
C SER A 84 -8.01 -9.22 -16.56
N ARG A 85 -8.63 -9.51 -15.41
CA ARG A 85 -8.55 -10.82 -14.76
C ARG A 85 -9.30 -11.90 -15.52
N ARG A 86 -10.44 -11.57 -16.15
CA ARG A 86 -11.25 -12.52 -16.94
C ARG A 86 -10.69 -12.77 -18.34
N PHE A 87 -10.11 -11.75 -18.98
CA PHE A 87 -9.63 -11.78 -20.36
C PHE A 87 -8.19 -11.24 -20.46
N PRO A 88 -7.20 -11.90 -19.82
CA PRO A 88 -5.85 -11.35 -19.65
C PRO A 88 -5.11 -11.14 -20.97
N LYS A 89 -5.29 -12.04 -21.96
CA LYS A 89 -4.67 -11.91 -23.28
C LYS A 89 -5.19 -10.68 -24.03
N GLN A 90 -6.51 -10.46 -24.00
CA GLN A 90 -7.16 -9.32 -24.64
C GLN A 90 -6.76 -8.01 -23.96
N ALA A 91 -6.72 -7.98 -22.62
CA ALA A 91 -6.27 -6.83 -21.86
C ALA A 91 -4.81 -6.48 -22.17
N ARG A 92 -3.91 -7.49 -22.20
CA ARG A 92 -2.51 -7.32 -22.60
C ARG A 92 -2.42 -6.69 -23.99
N ASN A 93 -3.10 -7.27 -24.98
CA ASN A 93 -3.08 -6.78 -26.35
C ASN A 93 -3.59 -5.33 -26.45
N LEU A 94 -4.64 -4.99 -25.70
CA LEU A 94 -5.18 -3.64 -25.67
C LEU A 94 -4.19 -2.63 -25.08
N ILE A 95 -3.57 -2.95 -23.93
CA ILE A 95 -2.55 -2.11 -23.29
C ILE A 95 -1.36 -1.91 -24.24
N MET A 96 -0.85 -2.99 -24.87
CA MET A 96 0.25 -2.89 -25.82
C MET A 96 -0.10 -2.06 -27.05
N LYS A 97 -1.33 -2.19 -27.57
CA LYS A 97 -1.80 -1.39 -28.71
C LYS A 97 -1.82 0.10 -28.36
N PHE A 98 -2.27 0.46 -27.16
CA PHE A 98 -2.24 1.86 -26.70
C PHE A 98 -0.82 2.38 -26.48
N ALA A 99 0.07 1.57 -25.91
CA ALA A 99 1.48 1.92 -25.75
C ALA A 99 2.14 2.17 -27.12
N ARG A 100 2.00 1.24 -28.07
CA ARG A 100 2.54 1.38 -29.43
C ARG A 100 1.99 2.60 -30.15
N LYS A 101 0.68 2.89 -30.01
CA LYS A 101 0.09 4.10 -30.60
C LYS A 101 0.73 5.38 -30.07
N GLN A 102 1.16 5.42 -28.82
CA GLN A 102 1.80 6.59 -28.23
C GLN A 102 3.30 6.66 -28.51
N LEU A 103 3.99 5.53 -28.61
CA LEU A 103 5.43 5.49 -28.84
C LEU A 103 5.81 5.63 -30.32
N GLY A 104 4.96 5.13 -31.23
CA GLY A 104 5.25 5.01 -32.66
C GLY A 104 5.46 3.55 -33.09
N PRO A 105 5.44 3.27 -34.40
CA PRO A 105 5.52 1.90 -34.94
C PRO A 105 6.87 1.21 -34.70
N ASP A 106 7.97 1.98 -34.69
CA ASP A 106 9.34 1.43 -34.69
C ASP A 106 9.93 1.25 -33.28
N PHE A 107 9.17 1.60 -32.23
CA PHE A 107 9.66 1.49 -30.86
C PHE A 107 9.74 0.02 -30.41
N ASP A 108 10.84 -0.35 -29.76
CA ASP A 108 11.02 -1.70 -29.24
C ASP A 108 10.05 -1.98 -28.06
N MET A 109 9.01 -2.75 -28.38
CA MET A 109 7.95 -3.08 -27.42
C MET A 109 8.38 -4.12 -26.38
N ARG A 110 9.57 -4.73 -26.49
CA ARG A 110 10.12 -5.59 -25.42
C ARG A 110 10.25 -4.83 -24.11
N HIS A 111 10.52 -3.52 -24.17
CA HIS A 111 10.60 -2.66 -22.99
C HIS A 111 9.26 -2.42 -22.27
N PHE A 112 8.13 -2.83 -22.86
CA PHE A 112 6.80 -2.67 -22.29
C PHE A 112 6.05 -3.98 -22.14
N THR A 113 6.73 -5.11 -22.30
CA THR A 113 6.12 -6.44 -22.33
C THR A 113 6.52 -7.27 -21.11
N PRO A 114 5.74 -7.25 -20.01
CA PRO A 114 6.02 -8.05 -18.83
C PRO A 114 5.66 -9.53 -19.04
N ASP A 115 6.22 -10.38 -18.19
CA ASP A 115 5.98 -11.83 -18.13
C ASP A 115 4.78 -12.23 -17.24
N TYR A 116 4.04 -11.25 -16.72
CA TYR A 116 2.83 -11.44 -15.91
C TYR A 116 1.59 -10.86 -16.61
N ASN A 117 0.38 -11.20 -16.17
CA ASN A 117 -0.84 -10.66 -16.76
C ASN A 117 -1.20 -9.29 -16.16
N PRO A 118 -1.91 -8.42 -16.90
CA PRO A 118 -2.39 -7.16 -16.35
C PRO A 118 -3.15 -7.36 -15.04
N TRP A 119 -2.83 -6.53 -14.03
CA TRP A 119 -3.37 -6.60 -12.66
C TRP A 119 -2.91 -7.76 -11.78
N ASP A 120 -2.04 -8.68 -12.24
CA ASP A 120 -1.29 -9.57 -11.32
C ASP A 120 -0.34 -8.73 -10.44
N GLN A 121 0.10 -7.60 -10.98
CA GLN A 121 0.77 -6.52 -10.27
C GLN A 121 0.05 -5.21 -10.55
N ARG A 122 0.18 -4.24 -9.63
CA ARG A 122 -0.47 -2.93 -9.78
C ARG A 122 0.08 -2.19 -11.01
N LEU A 123 -0.82 -1.73 -11.88
CA LEU A 123 -0.46 -0.99 -13.08
C LEU A 123 0.13 0.38 -12.72
N CYS A 124 1.11 0.85 -13.50
CA CYS A 124 1.57 2.24 -13.41
C CYS A 124 0.64 3.15 -14.21
N ALA A 125 0.04 4.13 -13.54
CA ALA A 125 -0.70 5.20 -14.21
C ALA A 125 0.25 6.37 -14.50
N MET A 126 0.32 6.78 -15.76
CA MET A 126 1.11 7.94 -16.19
C MET A 126 0.17 9.09 -16.58
N PRO A 127 0.39 10.32 -16.07
CA PRO A 127 -0.47 11.45 -16.39
C PRO A 127 -0.25 11.93 -17.83
N ASN A 128 -1.32 12.02 -18.61
CA ASN A 128 -1.31 12.58 -19.97
C ASN A 128 -0.29 11.95 -20.95
N GLY A 129 0.19 10.74 -20.67
CA GLY A 129 1.17 10.04 -21.49
C GLY A 129 2.55 10.71 -21.52
N ASP A 130 2.89 11.49 -20.50
CA ASP A 130 4.17 12.19 -20.37
C ASP A 130 5.38 11.26 -20.55
N PHE A 131 5.40 10.10 -19.90
CA PHE A 131 6.45 9.10 -20.03
C PHE A 131 6.68 8.68 -21.49
N TYR A 132 5.60 8.33 -22.22
CA TYR A 132 5.71 7.97 -23.63
C TYR A 132 6.14 9.15 -24.51
N LYS A 133 5.70 10.37 -24.21
CA LYS A 133 6.12 11.58 -24.93
C LYS A 133 7.63 11.82 -24.77
N THR A 134 8.15 11.67 -23.54
CA THR A 134 9.58 11.83 -23.26
C THR A 134 10.41 10.83 -24.05
N LEU A 135 10.04 9.54 -24.03
CA LEU A 135 10.74 8.51 -24.81
C LEU A 135 10.67 8.78 -26.33
N ARG A 136 9.47 9.09 -26.85
CA ARG A 136 9.29 9.38 -28.29
C ARG A 136 10.10 10.61 -28.74
N SER A 137 10.29 11.59 -27.87
CA SER A 137 11.09 12.79 -28.18
C SER A 137 12.61 12.55 -28.18
N GLY A 138 13.08 11.38 -27.73
CA GLY A 138 14.50 11.08 -27.58
C GLY A 138 15.15 11.70 -26.34
N LYS A 139 14.40 12.46 -25.52
CA LYS A 139 14.90 13.07 -24.27
C LYS A 139 15.16 12.04 -23.15
N GLY A 140 14.70 10.82 -23.32
CA GLY A 140 14.99 9.73 -22.39
C GLY A 140 15.02 8.38 -23.10
N GLU A 141 15.73 7.43 -22.50
CA GLU A 141 15.87 6.07 -23.00
C GLU A 141 15.32 5.07 -21.96
N ILE A 142 14.87 3.91 -22.45
CA ILE A 142 14.54 2.76 -21.61
C ILE A 142 15.45 1.60 -22.02
N VAL A 143 16.07 0.95 -21.03
CA VAL A 143 16.93 -0.22 -21.24
C VAL A 143 16.39 -1.36 -20.40
N THR A 144 16.09 -2.50 -21.02
CA THR A 144 15.72 -3.73 -20.33
C THR A 144 16.92 -4.66 -20.29
N ASP A 145 17.55 -4.82 -19.13
CA ASP A 145 18.71 -5.69 -18.94
C ASP A 145 18.98 -5.98 -17.45
N HIS A 146 20.00 -6.79 -17.17
CA HIS A 146 20.51 -7.07 -15.83
C HIS A 146 21.83 -6.33 -15.59
N ILE A 147 21.98 -5.80 -14.38
CA ILE A 147 23.24 -5.22 -13.92
C ILE A 147 24.24 -6.35 -13.69
N GLU A 148 25.44 -6.22 -14.27
CA GLU A 148 26.60 -7.06 -13.93
C GLU A 148 27.34 -6.45 -12.73
N LYS A 149 27.76 -5.19 -12.84
CA LYS A 149 28.39 -4.44 -11.75
C LYS A 149 28.36 -2.93 -11.99
N PHE A 150 28.58 -2.18 -10.93
CA PHE A 150 28.90 -0.76 -11.01
C PHE A 150 30.38 -0.59 -11.41
N THR A 151 30.66 0.43 -12.20
CA THR A 151 32.01 0.81 -12.62
C THR A 151 32.31 2.23 -12.15
N LYS A 152 33.54 2.69 -12.37
CA LYS A 152 33.88 4.10 -12.13
C LYS A 152 33.15 5.08 -13.07
N LYS A 153 32.59 4.59 -14.20
CA LYS A 153 31.91 5.42 -15.20
C LYS A 153 30.39 5.33 -15.15
N GLY A 154 29.84 4.28 -14.53
CA GLY A 154 28.40 4.05 -14.45
C GLY A 154 28.05 2.60 -14.16
N ILE A 155 27.26 1.96 -15.03
CA ILE A 155 26.72 0.61 -14.83
C ILE A 155 27.04 -0.29 -16.02
N LEU A 156 27.81 -1.36 -15.78
CA LEU A 156 28.00 -2.43 -16.76
C LEU A 156 26.83 -3.41 -16.69
N LEU A 157 26.20 -3.65 -17.83
CA LEU A 157 25.12 -4.61 -17.99
C LEU A 157 25.65 -5.99 -18.39
N LYS A 158 24.86 -7.04 -18.15
CA LYS A 158 25.21 -8.42 -18.55
C LYS A 158 25.31 -8.61 -20.06
N SER A 159 24.68 -7.76 -20.85
CA SER A 159 24.87 -7.71 -22.31
C SER A 159 26.24 -7.19 -22.74
N GLY A 160 27.02 -6.60 -21.83
CA GLY A 160 28.28 -5.92 -22.14
C GLY A 160 28.13 -4.43 -22.44
N LYS A 161 26.89 -3.90 -22.59
CA LYS A 161 26.66 -2.44 -22.70
C LYS A 161 26.98 -1.77 -21.36
N GLU A 162 27.75 -0.69 -21.39
CA GLU A 162 27.97 0.18 -20.23
C GLU A 162 27.07 1.42 -20.34
N LEU A 163 26.26 1.67 -19.32
CA LEU A 163 25.48 2.90 -19.18
C LEU A 163 26.31 3.88 -18.36
N GLU A 164 26.91 4.86 -19.04
CA GLU A 164 27.64 5.92 -18.34
C GLU A 164 26.67 6.83 -17.58
N ALA A 165 27.01 7.13 -16.32
CA ALA A 165 26.13 7.84 -15.41
C ALA A 165 26.95 8.69 -14.45
N ASP A 166 26.58 9.97 -14.34
CA ASP A 166 27.11 10.85 -13.31
C ASP A 166 26.27 10.73 -12.03
N ILE A 167 24.99 10.35 -12.17
CA ILE A 167 24.05 10.12 -11.06
C ILE A 167 23.29 8.81 -11.30
N ILE A 168 23.17 8.00 -10.26
CA ILE A 168 22.37 6.77 -10.27
C ILE A 168 21.28 6.86 -9.20
N ILE A 169 20.02 6.66 -9.60
CA ILE A 169 18.86 6.72 -8.71
C ILE A 169 18.27 5.32 -8.54
N THR A 170 18.21 4.82 -7.31
CA THR A 170 17.65 3.51 -6.98
C THR A 170 16.14 3.60 -6.73
N ALA A 171 15.34 3.51 -7.79
CA ALA A 171 13.88 3.45 -7.73
C ALA A 171 13.37 2.00 -7.61
N THR A 172 13.97 1.23 -6.68
CA THR A 172 13.88 -0.25 -6.61
C THR A 172 12.68 -0.81 -5.84
N GLY A 173 11.66 0.01 -5.60
CA GLY A 173 10.43 -0.39 -4.91
C GLY A 173 10.49 -0.21 -3.39
N LEU A 174 9.73 -1.03 -2.66
CA LEU A 174 9.49 -0.89 -1.22
C LEU A 174 9.68 -2.24 -0.50
N ASP A 175 9.91 -2.18 0.81
CA ASP A 175 9.71 -3.29 1.73
C ASP A 175 8.43 -3.07 2.53
N VAL A 176 7.64 -4.12 2.74
CA VAL A 176 6.37 -4.03 3.47
C VAL A 176 6.67 -4.10 4.96
N GLN A 177 6.38 -3.01 5.66
CA GLN A 177 6.51 -2.95 7.10
C GLN A 177 5.14 -2.92 7.76
N MET A 178 4.78 -4.01 8.44
CA MET A 178 3.53 -4.09 9.18
C MET A 178 3.54 -3.16 10.40
N MET A 179 2.41 -2.51 10.66
CA MET A 179 2.20 -1.63 11.82
C MET A 179 3.27 -0.55 12.02
N GLY A 180 3.95 -0.13 10.94
CA GLY A 180 5.04 0.85 11.04
C GLY A 180 6.26 0.38 11.85
N GLY A 181 6.41 -0.94 12.07
CA GLY A 181 7.50 -1.52 12.86
C GLY A 181 7.18 -1.66 14.35
N ALA A 182 5.97 -1.31 14.78
CA ALA A 182 5.52 -1.54 16.15
C ALA A 182 5.46 -3.05 16.47
N LYS A 183 5.86 -3.42 17.69
CA LYS A 183 5.68 -4.78 18.21
C LYS A 183 4.29 -4.92 18.82
N LEU A 184 3.62 -6.03 18.53
CA LEU A 184 2.32 -6.36 19.09
C LEU A 184 2.50 -7.32 20.27
N THR A 185 1.94 -6.96 21.43
CA THR A 185 1.93 -7.82 22.63
C THR A 185 0.55 -7.82 23.27
N ILE A 186 0.10 -8.96 23.75
CA ILE A 186 -1.13 -9.11 24.55
C ILE A 186 -0.72 -9.72 25.89
N ASP A 187 -1.01 -9.04 26.99
CA ASP A 187 -0.64 -9.46 28.36
C ASP A 187 0.86 -9.83 28.50
N GLY A 188 1.73 -9.09 27.81
CA GLY A 188 3.18 -9.32 27.81
C GLY A 188 3.67 -10.41 26.85
N VAL A 189 2.77 -11.12 26.16
CA VAL A 189 3.10 -12.14 25.16
C VAL A 189 3.13 -11.52 23.77
N GLU A 190 4.26 -11.63 23.08
CA GLU A 190 4.42 -11.15 21.70
C GLU A 190 3.53 -11.95 20.73
N ARG A 191 2.92 -11.25 19.79
CA ARG A 191 2.06 -11.80 18.74
C ARG A 191 2.49 -11.25 17.38
N GLN A 192 2.45 -12.08 16.35
CA GLN A 192 2.69 -11.62 14.99
C GLN A 192 1.38 -11.30 14.30
N ALA A 193 1.39 -10.26 13.46
CA ALA A 193 0.23 -9.92 12.64
C ALA A 193 -0.18 -11.08 11.71
N SER A 194 0.80 -11.91 11.29
CA SER A 194 0.59 -13.10 10.46
C SER A 194 -0.23 -14.21 11.10
N ASP A 195 -0.35 -14.20 12.43
CA ASP A 195 -1.10 -15.19 13.20
C ASP A 195 -2.58 -14.80 13.35
N THR A 196 -2.98 -13.67 12.76
CA THR A 196 -4.32 -13.09 12.89
C THR A 196 -5.01 -13.02 11.54
N MET A 197 -6.34 -13.12 11.55
CA MET A 197 -7.17 -12.68 10.43
C MET A 197 -7.60 -11.22 10.56
N MET A 198 -7.95 -10.63 9.43
CA MET A 198 -8.54 -9.29 9.37
C MET A 198 -10.06 -9.34 9.40
N TYR A 199 -10.66 -8.92 10.52
CA TYR A 199 -12.10 -8.74 10.65
C TYR A 199 -12.55 -7.44 9.95
N LYS A 200 -13.50 -7.58 9.00
CA LYS A 200 -14.01 -6.52 8.13
C LYS A 200 -12.88 -5.71 7.48
N ALA A 201 -11.76 -6.35 7.18
CA ALA A 201 -10.55 -5.69 6.66
C ALA A 201 -10.07 -4.46 7.48
N THR A 202 -10.38 -4.43 8.79
CA THR A 202 -10.16 -3.25 9.66
C THR A 202 -9.58 -3.62 11.03
N LEU A 203 -10.13 -4.62 11.71
CA LEU A 203 -9.67 -5.05 13.05
C LEU A 203 -8.86 -6.34 12.96
N LEU A 204 -8.02 -6.59 13.96
CA LEU A 204 -7.21 -7.80 14.07
C LEU A 204 -7.89 -8.84 14.97
N GLU A 205 -8.07 -10.05 14.44
CA GLU A 205 -8.60 -11.20 15.18
C GLU A 205 -7.83 -11.45 16.48
N GLY A 206 -8.56 -11.64 17.59
CA GLY A 206 -7.99 -11.97 18.89
C GLY A 206 -7.19 -10.84 19.53
N VAL A 207 -7.13 -9.65 18.91
CA VAL A 207 -6.41 -8.49 19.45
C VAL A 207 -7.42 -7.43 19.93
N PRO A 208 -7.52 -7.20 21.25
CA PRO A 208 -8.46 -6.24 21.80
C PRO A 208 -8.19 -4.81 21.32
N ASN A 209 -9.25 -4.10 20.91
CA ASN A 209 -9.22 -2.68 20.52
C ASN A 209 -8.17 -2.30 19.46
N ALA A 210 -7.71 -3.26 18.66
CA ALA A 210 -6.66 -3.04 17.67
C ALA A 210 -7.16 -3.23 16.25
N GLY A 211 -6.72 -2.35 15.37
CA GLY A 211 -7.00 -2.44 13.95
C GLY A 211 -5.85 -1.90 13.12
N ILE A 212 -5.78 -2.39 11.89
CA ILE A 212 -4.87 -1.88 10.88
C ILE A 212 -5.69 -1.62 9.61
N VAL A 213 -5.45 -0.49 8.98
CA VAL A 213 -6.06 -0.23 7.68
C VAL A 213 -5.14 -0.80 6.63
N ILE A 214 -5.64 -1.70 5.79
CA ILE A 214 -4.96 -2.15 4.56
C ILE A 214 -5.89 -1.90 3.39
N GLY A 215 -5.53 -0.95 2.53
CA GLY A 215 -6.28 -0.53 1.35
C GLY A 215 -6.47 -1.60 0.28
N TYR A 216 -7.14 -1.20 -0.80
CA TYR A 216 -7.41 -2.07 -1.93
C TYR A 216 -6.16 -2.38 -2.75
N THR A 217 -5.97 -3.64 -3.12
CA THR A 217 -4.92 -4.05 -4.06
C THR A 217 -5.22 -3.61 -5.49
N ASN A 218 -6.52 -3.53 -5.83
CA ASN A 218 -7.05 -3.23 -7.16
C ASN A 218 -7.66 -1.82 -7.31
N ALA A 219 -7.64 -1.01 -6.25
CA ALA A 219 -8.21 0.34 -6.24
C ALA A 219 -7.36 1.33 -5.41
N SER A 220 -7.80 2.58 -5.31
CA SER A 220 -7.14 3.56 -4.44
C SER A 220 -7.20 3.10 -2.98
N TRP A 221 -6.09 3.28 -2.26
CA TRP A 221 -6.00 3.03 -0.82
C TRP A 221 -7.05 3.82 -0.02
N THR A 222 -7.22 5.10 -0.36
CA THR A 222 -8.07 6.04 0.37
C THR A 222 -9.53 5.59 0.45
N LEU A 223 -10.02 4.85 -0.56
CA LEU A 223 -11.38 4.34 -0.56
C LEU A 223 -11.68 3.43 0.63
N ARG A 224 -10.75 2.54 1.00
CA ARG A 224 -10.95 1.65 2.15
C ARG A 224 -10.63 2.37 3.45
N ALA A 225 -9.63 3.25 3.45
CA ALA A 225 -9.29 4.04 4.64
C ALA A 225 -10.49 4.87 5.12
N ASP A 226 -11.22 5.52 4.19
CA ASP A 226 -12.45 6.25 4.51
C ASP A 226 -13.49 5.33 5.19
N LEU A 227 -13.75 4.15 4.61
CA LEU A 227 -14.74 3.20 5.14
C LEU A 227 -14.32 2.59 6.49
N ALA A 228 -13.03 2.28 6.65
CA ALA A 228 -12.48 1.74 7.89
C ALA A 228 -12.56 2.78 9.02
N ALA A 229 -12.23 4.04 8.73
CA ALA A 229 -12.36 5.14 9.69
C ALA A 229 -13.82 5.34 10.13
N GLU A 230 -14.76 5.34 9.19
CA GLU A 230 -16.19 5.40 9.52
C GLU A 230 -16.64 4.21 10.37
N TYR A 231 -16.19 2.99 10.06
CA TYR A 231 -16.49 1.80 10.86
C TYR A 231 -15.96 1.92 12.29
N VAL A 232 -14.71 2.36 12.47
CA VAL A 232 -14.11 2.58 13.80
C VAL A 232 -14.89 3.62 14.58
N CYS A 233 -15.29 4.75 13.97
CA CYS A 233 -16.13 5.75 14.63
C CYS A 233 -17.48 5.16 15.07
N ARG A 234 -18.11 4.32 14.23
CA ARG A 234 -19.36 3.64 14.60
C ARG A 234 -19.16 2.67 15.78
N LEU A 235 -18.05 1.95 15.79
CA LEU A 235 -17.69 1.02 16.86
C LEU A 235 -17.49 1.77 18.18
N LEU A 236 -16.68 2.84 18.20
CA LEU A 236 -16.43 3.65 19.39
C LEU A 236 -17.74 4.25 19.95
N ASN A 237 -18.58 4.85 19.09
CA ASN A 237 -19.88 5.38 19.50
C ASN A 237 -20.81 4.30 20.07
N HIS A 238 -20.74 3.07 19.55
CA HIS A 238 -21.50 1.94 20.07
C HIS A 238 -21.00 1.51 21.45
N MET A 239 -19.68 1.42 21.63
CA MET A 239 -19.04 1.10 22.91
C MET A 239 -19.39 2.13 23.98
N ASP A 240 -19.29 3.42 23.67
CA ASP A 240 -19.66 4.52 24.58
C ASP A 240 -21.12 4.44 25.00
N LYS A 241 -22.03 4.23 24.03
CA LYS A 241 -23.47 4.12 24.29
C LYS A 241 -23.84 2.92 25.17
N LYS A 242 -23.08 1.82 25.09
CA LYS A 242 -23.35 0.55 25.78
C LYS A 242 -22.50 0.34 27.04
N GLY A 243 -21.53 1.21 27.30
CA GLY A 243 -20.60 1.10 28.42
C GLY A 243 -19.58 -0.03 28.26
N TYR A 244 -19.17 -0.34 27.03
CA TYR A 244 -18.09 -1.29 26.76
C TYR A 244 -16.72 -0.58 26.75
N ALA A 245 -15.69 -1.28 27.21
CA ALA A 245 -14.30 -0.80 27.20
C ALA A 245 -13.41 -1.60 26.23
N VAL A 246 -13.81 -2.81 25.89
CA VAL A 246 -13.05 -3.72 25.03
C VAL A 246 -13.95 -4.26 23.93
N ALA A 247 -13.44 -4.28 22.71
CA ALA A 247 -13.99 -4.98 21.57
C ALA A 247 -12.91 -5.87 20.95
N THR A 248 -13.19 -7.17 20.86
CA THR A 248 -12.26 -8.18 20.34
C THR A 248 -12.97 -9.02 19.28
N PRO A 249 -12.55 -8.98 18.00
CA PRO A 249 -13.11 -9.86 17.00
C PRO A 249 -12.56 -11.28 17.21
N VAL A 250 -13.45 -12.28 17.22
CA VAL A 250 -13.12 -13.69 17.47
C VAL A 250 -13.78 -14.55 16.40
N ASP A 251 -13.00 -15.42 15.76
CA ASP A 251 -13.54 -16.42 14.85
C ASP A 251 -14.23 -17.55 15.62
N THR A 252 -15.55 -17.64 15.46
CA THR A 252 -16.38 -18.67 16.09
C THR A 252 -16.72 -19.82 15.15
N GLU A 253 -16.26 -19.77 13.89
CA GLU A 253 -16.71 -20.65 12.82
C GLU A 253 -15.57 -21.42 12.13
N GLY A 254 -14.31 -21.21 12.53
CA GLY A 254 -13.18 -21.86 11.85
C GLY A 254 -12.98 -21.34 10.43
N SER A 255 -13.09 -20.02 10.27
CA SER A 255 -13.03 -19.28 9.01
C SER A 255 -11.61 -19.17 8.44
N GLN A 256 -10.57 -19.56 9.17
CA GLN A 256 -9.17 -19.34 8.81
C GLN A 256 -8.80 -19.90 7.43
N SER A 257 -8.00 -19.13 6.69
CA SER A 257 -7.38 -19.58 5.44
C SER A 257 -5.89 -19.23 5.42
N ASP A 258 -5.12 -19.90 4.55
CA ASP A 258 -3.71 -19.60 4.37
C ASP A 258 -3.44 -18.34 3.55
N GLU A 259 -4.47 -17.80 2.89
CA GLU A 259 -4.35 -16.61 2.05
C GLU A 259 -4.11 -15.35 2.88
N THR A 260 -3.25 -14.46 2.37
CA THR A 260 -3.03 -13.15 2.97
C THR A 260 -4.02 -12.13 2.43
N VAL A 261 -4.24 -11.04 3.18
CA VAL A 261 -5.10 -9.94 2.73
C VAL A 261 -4.65 -9.26 1.43
N MET A 262 -3.42 -9.48 0.97
CA MET A 262 -2.90 -9.00 -0.33
C MET A 262 -2.65 -10.13 -1.34
N GLY A 263 -3.12 -11.35 -1.07
CA GLY A 263 -2.80 -12.56 -1.84
C GLY A 263 -3.19 -12.53 -3.32
N THR A 264 -3.99 -11.55 -3.74
CA THR A 264 -4.34 -11.33 -5.15
C THR A 264 -3.17 -10.80 -6.00
N LEU A 265 -2.12 -10.25 -5.38
CA LEU A 265 -0.97 -9.68 -6.07
C LEU A 265 0.24 -10.63 -6.05
N THR A 266 0.95 -10.72 -7.17
CA THR A 266 2.18 -11.51 -7.32
C THR A 266 3.44 -10.64 -7.38
N SER A 267 3.32 -9.36 -7.02
CA SER A 267 4.48 -8.46 -6.94
C SER A 267 5.50 -8.95 -5.91
N GLY A 268 6.79 -8.89 -6.25
CA GLY A 268 7.85 -9.46 -5.41
C GLY A 268 7.91 -8.90 -3.98
N TYR A 269 7.55 -7.63 -3.76
CA TYR A 269 7.50 -7.05 -2.41
C TYR A 269 6.36 -7.63 -1.57
N VAL A 270 5.22 -7.96 -2.19
CA VAL A 270 4.09 -8.62 -1.52
C VAL A 270 4.47 -10.05 -1.15
N MET A 271 5.09 -10.78 -2.08
CA MET A 271 5.54 -12.16 -1.83
C MET A 271 6.56 -12.26 -0.70
N ARG A 272 7.56 -11.36 -0.64
CA ARG A 272 8.52 -11.31 0.46
C ARG A 272 7.87 -11.04 1.82
N ALA A 273 6.76 -10.32 1.82
CA ALA A 273 6.03 -9.94 3.03
C ALA A 273 4.94 -10.94 3.43
N ALA A 274 4.64 -11.95 2.61
CA ALA A 274 3.49 -12.83 2.78
C ALA A 274 3.46 -13.51 4.16
N ALA A 275 4.63 -13.94 4.65
CA ALA A 275 4.77 -14.57 5.96
C ALA A 275 4.56 -13.62 7.14
N LYS A 276 4.57 -12.30 6.93
CA LYS A 276 4.43 -11.27 7.97
C LYS A 276 3.07 -10.59 7.97
N MET A 277 2.27 -10.79 6.92
CA MET A 277 0.97 -10.12 6.74
C MET A 277 -0.16 -10.92 7.40
N PRO A 278 -1.20 -10.25 7.92
CA PRO A 278 -2.42 -10.91 8.35
C PRO A 278 -3.05 -11.76 7.26
N LYS A 279 -3.71 -12.81 7.73
CA LYS A 279 -4.51 -13.70 6.91
C LYS A 279 -5.87 -13.07 6.60
N GLN A 280 -6.54 -13.65 5.61
CA GLN A 280 -7.98 -13.50 5.44
C GLN A 280 -8.67 -14.82 5.72
N GLY A 281 -9.96 -14.76 6.04
CA GLY A 281 -10.79 -15.96 6.15
C GLY A 281 -11.43 -16.35 4.82
N SER A 282 -12.03 -17.54 4.81
CA SER A 282 -12.69 -18.14 3.65
C SER A 282 -14.08 -17.53 3.37
N HIS A 283 -14.76 -17.03 4.41
CA HIS A 283 -16.12 -16.44 4.36
C HIS A 283 -16.34 -15.35 5.42
N GLY A 284 -17.59 -14.87 5.51
CA GLY A 284 -18.05 -13.97 6.57
C GLY A 284 -17.31 -12.62 6.60
N PRO A 285 -17.20 -11.98 7.78
CA PRO A 285 -16.47 -10.72 7.92
C PRO A 285 -14.95 -10.89 7.77
N TRP A 286 -14.45 -12.12 7.72
CA TRP A 286 -13.02 -12.45 7.62
C TRP A 286 -12.49 -12.42 6.18
N LYS A 287 -13.37 -12.57 5.18
CA LYS A 287 -12.99 -12.57 3.77
C LYS A 287 -12.83 -11.16 3.22
N VAL A 288 -11.64 -10.80 2.74
CA VAL A 288 -11.36 -9.46 2.21
C VAL A 288 -11.79 -9.36 0.74
N SER A 289 -12.88 -8.64 0.47
CA SER A 289 -13.54 -8.62 -0.85
C SER A 289 -12.79 -7.87 -1.96
N HIS A 290 -11.87 -6.97 -1.57
CA HIS A 290 -11.27 -5.94 -2.43
C HIS A 290 -12.28 -5.26 -3.38
N ASN A 291 -13.48 -4.99 -2.88
CA ASN A 291 -14.58 -4.39 -3.64
C ASN A 291 -15.24 -3.29 -2.83
N TYR A 292 -14.99 -2.04 -3.21
CA TYR A 292 -15.54 -0.86 -2.55
C TYR A 292 -17.07 -0.90 -2.40
N PHE A 293 -17.80 -1.32 -3.44
CA PHE A 293 -19.27 -1.35 -3.39
C PHE A 293 -19.81 -2.44 -2.46
N ARG A 294 -19.09 -3.56 -2.31
CA ARG A 294 -19.43 -4.62 -1.33
C ARG A 294 -19.04 -4.24 0.09
N ASP A 295 -17.94 -3.52 0.26
CA ASP A 295 -17.44 -3.09 1.56
C ASP A 295 -18.30 -1.96 2.17
N ILE A 296 -18.98 -1.13 1.36
CA ILE A 296 -19.89 -0.08 1.85
C ILE A 296 -20.93 -0.61 2.85
N PRO A 297 -21.82 -1.56 2.50
CA PRO A 297 -22.81 -2.06 3.45
C PRO A 297 -22.15 -2.81 4.62
N LEU A 298 -21.07 -3.55 4.37
CA LEU A 298 -20.34 -4.27 5.41
C LEU A 298 -19.78 -3.31 6.48
N LEU A 299 -19.20 -2.18 6.09
CA LEU A 299 -18.54 -1.26 7.02
C LEU A 299 -19.45 -0.13 7.53
N ARG A 300 -20.47 0.28 6.76
CA ARG A 300 -21.36 1.38 7.16
C ARG A 300 -22.68 0.93 7.78
N LYS A 301 -23.12 -0.30 7.51
CA LYS A 301 -24.49 -0.73 7.85
C LYS A 301 -24.57 -1.99 8.71
N SER A 302 -23.55 -2.86 8.71
CA SER A 302 -23.55 -4.07 9.54
C SER A 302 -23.73 -3.74 11.03
N ALA A 303 -24.39 -4.64 11.76
CA ALA A 303 -24.49 -4.56 13.21
C ALA A 303 -23.10 -4.64 13.87
N MET A 304 -22.97 -4.04 15.05
CA MET A 304 -21.75 -4.15 15.87
C MET A 304 -21.74 -5.44 16.68
N GLU A 305 -22.88 -5.80 17.26
CA GLU A 305 -23.10 -7.09 17.95
C GLU A 305 -23.51 -8.14 16.90
N ASP A 306 -22.57 -8.55 16.04
CA ASP A 306 -22.81 -9.45 14.90
C ASP A 306 -22.40 -10.92 15.16
N GLY A 307 -22.12 -11.27 16.40
CA GLY A 307 -21.72 -12.62 16.82
C GLY A 307 -20.22 -12.87 16.76
N TYR A 308 -19.46 -12.10 15.97
CA TYR A 308 -18.01 -12.23 15.84
C TYR A 308 -17.24 -11.20 16.68
N LEU A 309 -17.87 -10.07 17.02
CA LEU A 309 -17.27 -9.04 17.85
C LEU A 309 -17.70 -9.20 19.31
N GLN A 310 -16.76 -9.62 20.17
CA GLN A 310 -16.99 -9.76 21.61
C GLN A 310 -16.71 -8.45 22.33
N PHE A 311 -17.59 -8.09 23.27
CA PHE A 311 -17.48 -6.86 24.04
C PHE A 311 -17.32 -7.14 25.53
N GLU A 312 -16.42 -6.41 26.19
CA GLU A 312 -16.28 -6.44 27.65
C GLU A 312 -16.50 -5.05 28.25
N ARG A 313 -17.06 -5.04 29.46
CA ARG A 313 -17.22 -3.82 30.26
C ARG A 313 -15.91 -3.51 31.00
N PRO A 314 -15.68 -2.24 31.40
CA PRO A 314 -14.51 -1.89 32.19
C PRO A 314 -14.44 -2.76 33.46
N ARG A 315 -13.27 -3.35 33.73
CA ARG A 315 -13.04 -4.00 35.02
C ARG A 315 -13.12 -2.94 36.13
N PRO A 316 -13.74 -3.24 37.29
CA PRO A 316 -13.67 -2.35 38.44
C PRO A 316 -12.21 -2.03 38.75
N LYS A 317 -11.88 -0.76 39.00
CA LYS A 317 -10.54 -0.39 39.45
C LYS A 317 -10.25 -1.15 40.75
N VAL A 318 -9.40 -2.16 40.70
CA VAL A 318 -8.86 -2.79 41.91
C VAL A 318 -7.97 -1.72 42.57
N ALA A 319 -8.35 -1.29 43.77
CA ALA A 319 -7.55 -0.34 44.53
C ALA A 319 -6.13 -0.90 44.67
N PRO A 320 -5.08 -0.10 44.45
CA PRO A 320 -3.71 -0.59 44.58
C PRO A 320 -3.54 -1.17 45.99
N ALA A 321 -3.05 -2.41 46.06
CA ALA A 321 -2.72 -3.05 47.33
C ALA A 321 -1.82 -2.10 48.13
N LYS A 322 -2.24 -1.73 49.35
CA LYS A 322 -1.45 -0.90 50.26
C LYS A 322 -0.07 -1.54 50.37
N LYS A 323 0.97 -0.84 49.92
CA LYS A 323 2.37 -1.26 50.14
C LYS A 323 2.55 -1.51 51.66
N PRO A 324 3.15 -2.63 52.08
CA PRO A 324 3.46 -2.83 53.49
C PRO A 324 4.33 -1.67 53.97
N ALA A 325 3.97 -1.10 55.11
CA ALA A 325 4.67 0.01 55.72
C ALA A 325 6.15 -0.38 55.91
N ARG A 326 7.04 0.39 55.29
CA ARG A 326 8.48 0.21 55.42
C ARG A 326 8.83 0.51 56.87
N ALA A 327 9.19 -0.52 57.65
CA ALA A 327 9.71 -0.35 59.00
C ALA A 327 10.92 0.59 58.95
N ALA A 328 10.81 1.73 59.63
CA ALA A 328 11.90 2.68 59.76
C ALA A 328 13.01 2.03 60.58
N LYS A 329 14.14 1.72 59.93
CA LYS A 329 15.39 1.42 60.64
C LYS A 329 15.88 2.74 61.26
N ALA A 330 15.91 2.78 62.59
CA ALA A 330 16.58 3.82 63.36
C ALA A 330 18.06 3.90 62.94
N ALA A 331 18.53 5.11 62.63
CA ALA A 331 19.92 5.41 62.38
C ALA A 331 20.52 6.15 63.58
N SER A 332 21.56 5.56 64.14
CA SER A 332 22.79 6.20 64.64
C SER A 332 22.69 7.38 65.64
N THR A 333 23.01 7.08 66.90
CA THR A 333 23.77 7.99 67.79
C THR A 333 24.58 7.15 68.77
N GLU A 334 25.83 6.82 68.44
CA GLU A 334 26.87 6.47 69.42
C GLU A 334 28.25 6.63 68.76
N ALA A 335 28.69 7.88 68.64
CA ALA A 335 30.08 8.23 68.35
C ALA A 335 30.32 9.69 68.77
N ALA A 336 30.22 9.96 70.08
CA ALA A 336 30.85 11.11 70.75
C ALA A 336 30.50 11.10 72.25
N ALA A 337 31.30 10.41 73.07
CA ALA A 337 31.67 10.83 74.44
C ALA A 337 32.34 9.65 75.16
N LEU A 338 33.67 9.59 75.10
CA LEU A 338 34.56 9.31 76.22
C LEU A 338 35.99 9.52 75.71
N ALA A 339 36.41 10.79 75.75
CA ALA A 339 37.81 11.17 75.80
C ALA A 339 38.18 11.30 77.27
N ASN A 340 39.08 10.43 77.76
CA ASN A 340 40.08 10.65 78.81
C ASN A 340 40.81 9.34 79.10
#